data_AF-A0A014MTC0-F1
#
_entry.id   AF-A0A014MTC0-F1
#
_cell.length_a   1.000
_cell.length_b   1.000
_cell.length_c   1.000
_cell.angle_alpha   90.00
_cell.angle_beta   90.00
_cell.angle_gamma   90.00
#
_symmetry.space_group_name_H-M   'P 1'
#
loop_
_entity.id
_entity.type
_entity.pdbx_description
1 polymer ?
#
loop_
_entity_poly.entity_id
_entity_poly.type
_entity_poly.pdbx_seq_one_letter_code
_entity_poly.pdbx_strand_id
1 'polypeptide(L)'
;MLNATAANPWELGWDALVALGTLLLAVFTWRLAARTRQLAKETAGELRAQWRPLVLVTAERGVTDQWGRPGAVVRYHSGTGSLSTFIWNSGRGPALHVRAQLERAGHDGAVSPWDWSLGALGEGDVNELVFEKAHFEQWAQLLIDYRDLGGRSHSTAITIVRVDDDAYVYDVRVFENRSVTTVDDAVYPQEGLRDVR
;
A
#
# COMPACT_ATOMS: atom_id res chain seq x y z
N MET A 1 -67.94 -17.51 48.10
CA MET A 1 -68.20 -16.25 47.36
C MET A 1 -66.86 -15.76 46.82
N LEU A 2 -66.65 -15.84 45.50
CA LEU A 2 -65.46 -15.33 44.82
C LEU A 2 -65.86 -14.03 44.12
N ASN A 3 -65.38 -12.89 44.63
CA ASN A 3 -65.52 -11.61 43.96
C ASN A 3 -64.54 -11.57 42.79
N ALA A 4 -65.04 -11.76 41.57
CA ALA A 4 -64.29 -11.48 40.36
C ALA A 4 -64.23 -9.96 40.19
N THR A 5 -63.11 -9.35 40.58
CA THR A 5 -62.81 -7.96 40.23
C THR A 5 -62.62 -7.89 38.72
N ALA A 6 -63.59 -7.28 38.03
CA ALA A 6 -63.48 -7.00 36.60
C ALA A 6 -62.28 -6.08 36.38
N ALA A 7 -61.25 -6.57 35.69
CA ALA A 7 -60.08 -5.80 35.34
C ALA A 7 -60.51 -4.55 34.56
N ASN A 8 -60.13 -3.37 35.04
CA ASN A 8 -60.50 -2.11 34.40
C ASN A 8 -59.74 -1.99 33.07
N PRO A 9 -60.43 -1.99 31.91
CA PRO A 9 -59.76 -1.96 30.59
C PRO A 9 -58.91 -0.71 30.38
N TRP A 10 -59.14 0.33 31.18
CA TRP A 10 -58.37 1.59 31.15
C TRP A 10 -57.01 1.51 31.86
N GLU A 11 -56.81 0.60 32.82
CA GLU A 11 -55.50 0.39 33.46
C GLU A 11 -54.53 -0.31 32.50
N LEU A 12 -55.03 -1.22 31.67
CA LEU A 12 -54.21 -1.86 30.63
C LEU A 12 -53.84 -0.89 29.48
N GLY A 13 -54.69 0.11 29.21
CA GLY A 13 -54.57 0.98 28.05
C GLY A 13 -53.41 1.98 28.13
N TRP A 14 -53.14 2.55 29.31
CA TRP A 14 -52.08 3.54 29.46
C TRP A 14 -50.69 2.91 29.49
N ASP A 15 -50.52 1.83 30.25
CA ASP A 15 -49.24 1.11 30.32
C ASP A 15 -48.87 0.51 28.96
N ALA A 16 -49.84 0.02 28.19
CA ALA A 16 -49.62 -0.45 26.83
C ALA A 16 -49.13 0.67 25.90
N LEU A 17 -49.67 1.89 26.02
CA LEU A 17 -49.23 3.06 25.24
C LEU A 17 -47.79 3.46 25.60
N VAL A 18 -47.46 3.49 26.89
CA VAL A 18 -46.11 3.81 27.37
C VAL A 18 -45.10 2.75 26.93
N ALA A 19 -45.46 1.46 27.02
CA ALA A 19 -44.64 0.36 26.55
C ALA A 19 -44.40 0.44 25.04
N LEU A 20 -45.43 0.74 24.25
CA LEU A 20 -45.32 0.90 22.80
C LEU A 20 -44.45 2.11 22.42
N GLY A 21 -44.59 3.23 23.14
CA GLY A 21 -43.73 4.40 22.97
C GLY A 21 -42.25 4.09 23.28
N THR A 22 -42.00 3.35 24.36
CA THR A 22 -40.65 2.92 24.75
C THR A 22 -40.04 1.97 23.72
N LEU A 23 -40.84 1.01 23.22
CA LEU A 23 -40.42 0.08 22.16
C LEU A 23 -40.04 0.84 20.88
N LEU A 24 -40.87 1.80 20.47
CA LEU A 24 -40.60 2.63 19.28
C LEU A 24 -39.31 3.43 19.45
N LEU A 25 -39.11 4.05 20.62
CA LEU A 25 -37.88 4.77 20.94
C LEU A 25 -36.65 3.85 20.90
N ALA A 26 -36.76 2.63 21.44
CA ALA A 26 -35.69 1.65 21.42
C ALA A 26 -35.32 1.25 19.98
N VAL A 27 -36.31 0.99 19.13
CA VAL A 27 -36.10 0.68 17.70
C VAL A 27 -35.43 1.85 16.96
N PHE A 28 -35.88 3.08 17.22
CA PHE A 28 -35.28 4.27 16.61
C PHE A 28 -33.82 4.46 17.04
N THR A 29 -33.55 4.27 18.34
CA THR A 29 -32.19 4.35 18.90
C THR A 29 -31.27 3.29 18.29
N TRP A 30 -31.75 2.06 18.17
CA TRP A 30 -31.00 0.98 17.52
C TRP A 30 -30.70 1.30 16.06
N ARG A 31 -31.69 1.80 15.30
CA ARG A 31 -31.52 2.19 13.90
C ARG A 31 -30.51 3.34 13.74
N LEU A 32 -30.54 4.32 14.64
CA LEU A 32 -29.57 5.42 14.65
C LEU A 32 -28.15 4.90 14.91
N ALA A 33 -27.97 4.05 15.92
CA ALA A 33 -26.68 3.44 16.25
C ALA A 33 -26.14 2.56 15.11
N ALA A 34 -27.01 1.84 14.39
CA ALA A 34 -26.61 1.07 13.22
C ALA A 34 -26.10 1.98 12.09
N ARG A 35 -26.75 3.11 11.84
CA ARG A 35 -26.35 4.08 10.81
C ARG A 35 -25.06 4.81 11.16
N THR A 36 -24.86 5.22 12.41
CA THR A 36 -23.60 5.85 12.84
C THR A 36 -22.43 4.87 12.73
N ARG A 37 -22.65 3.60 13.05
CA ARG A 37 -21.63 2.55 12.84
C ARG A 37 -21.29 2.34 11.37
N GLN A 38 -22.28 2.46 10.47
CA GLN A 38 -22.05 2.38 9.03
C GLN A 38 -21.23 3.59 8.54
N LEU A 39 -21.65 4.81 8.88
CA LEU A 39 -20.94 6.04 8.51
C LEU A 39 -19.51 6.06 9.04
N ALA A 40 -19.29 5.66 10.30
CA ALA A 40 -17.96 5.59 10.88
C ALA A 40 -17.03 4.63 10.11
N LYS A 41 -17.57 3.52 9.56
CA LYS A 41 -16.80 2.60 8.70
C LYS A 41 -16.47 3.22 7.35
N GLU A 42 -17.43 3.91 6.74
CA GLU A 42 -17.27 4.59 5.45
C GLU A 42 -16.25 5.73 5.54
N THR A 43 -16.40 6.65 6.52
CA THR A 43 -15.46 7.75 6.75
C THR A 43 -14.06 7.25 7.12
N ALA A 44 -13.95 6.20 7.94
CA ALA A 44 -12.65 5.60 8.22
C ALA A 44 -12.05 4.93 6.97
N GLY A 45 -12.87 4.46 6.04
CA GLY A 45 -12.42 3.96 4.73
C GLY A 45 -11.86 5.07 3.86
N GLU A 46 -12.55 6.21 3.78
CA GLU A 46 -12.15 7.39 3.02
C GLU A 46 -10.88 8.03 3.58
N LEU A 47 -10.80 8.22 4.90
CA LEU A 47 -9.59 8.71 5.55
C LEU A 47 -8.42 7.77 5.28
N ARG A 48 -8.59 6.45 5.39
CA ARG A 48 -7.51 5.52 5.02
C ARG A 48 -7.13 5.62 3.54
N ALA A 49 -8.11 5.81 2.66
CA ALA A 49 -7.84 5.97 1.23
C ALA A 49 -7.08 7.27 0.91
N GLN A 50 -7.23 8.31 1.73
CA GLN A 50 -6.47 9.55 1.61
C GLN A 50 -5.01 9.43 2.08
N TRP A 51 -4.69 8.48 2.96
CA TRP A 51 -3.35 8.31 3.55
C TRP A 51 -2.59 7.10 2.96
N ARG A 52 -2.79 6.83 1.67
CA ARG A 52 -2.12 5.72 0.98
C ARG A 52 -0.65 6.08 0.72
N PRO A 53 0.33 5.31 1.24
CA PRO A 53 1.72 5.43 0.82
C PRO A 53 1.87 4.98 -0.63
N LEU A 54 2.86 5.55 -1.32
CA LEU A 54 3.21 5.15 -2.69
C LEU A 54 4.72 5.31 -2.85
N VAL A 55 5.44 4.20 -2.70
CA VAL A 55 6.90 4.18 -2.82
C VAL A 55 7.27 3.91 -4.27
N LEU A 56 7.99 4.84 -4.88
CA LEU A 56 8.47 4.79 -6.27
C LEU A 56 9.98 5.00 -6.30
N VAL A 57 10.62 4.61 -7.40
CA VAL A 57 11.99 5.05 -7.69
C VAL A 57 12.01 6.45 -8.26
N THR A 58 13.04 7.21 -7.95
CA THR A 58 13.21 8.59 -8.40
C THR A 58 14.66 8.88 -8.75
N ALA A 59 14.88 9.92 -9.55
CA ALA A 59 16.20 10.49 -9.75
C ALA A 59 16.66 11.18 -8.47
N GLU A 60 17.97 11.20 -8.21
CA GLU A 60 18.52 11.96 -7.09
C GLU A 60 18.11 13.43 -7.19
N ARG A 61 17.41 13.95 -6.18
CA ARG A 61 16.94 15.34 -6.18
C ARG A 61 18.14 16.27 -6.12
N GLY A 62 18.17 17.23 -7.05
CA GLY A 62 19.21 18.26 -7.09
C GLY A 62 20.52 17.81 -7.75
N VAL A 63 20.62 16.55 -8.19
CA VAL A 63 21.71 16.12 -9.06
C VAL A 63 21.25 16.19 -10.50
N THR A 64 21.85 17.10 -11.24
CA THR A 64 21.77 17.14 -12.69
C THR A 64 23.06 16.65 -13.29
N ASP A 65 22.98 15.98 -14.43
CA ASP A 65 24.18 15.68 -15.22
C ASP A 65 24.84 16.98 -15.74
N GLN A 66 25.98 16.83 -16.40
CA GLN A 66 26.73 17.93 -17.01
C GLN A 66 25.96 18.69 -18.10
N TRP A 67 24.82 18.16 -18.56
CA TRP A 67 23.92 18.76 -19.54
C TRP A 67 22.64 19.33 -18.90
N GLY A 68 22.56 19.37 -17.57
CA GLY A 68 21.40 19.89 -16.85
C GLY A 68 20.19 18.95 -16.83
N ARG A 69 20.35 17.69 -17.24
CA ARG A 69 19.26 16.70 -17.19
C ARG A 69 19.19 16.11 -15.78
N PRO A 70 18.01 15.66 -15.31
CA PRO A 70 17.90 14.96 -14.04
C PRO A 70 18.86 13.77 -13.99
N GLY A 71 19.48 13.55 -12.83
CA GLY A 71 20.36 12.40 -12.63
C GLY A 71 19.67 11.07 -12.94
N ALA A 72 20.47 10.04 -13.24
CA ALA A 72 19.93 8.71 -13.51
C ALA A 72 19.12 8.18 -12.30
N VAL A 73 17.96 7.59 -12.59
CA VAL A 73 17.08 6.96 -11.57
C VAL A 73 17.74 5.74 -10.94
N VAL A 74 18.55 5.04 -11.73
CA VAL A 74 19.35 3.88 -11.32
C VAL A 74 20.77 4.14 -11.75
N ARG A 75 21.73 3.88 -10.86
CA ARG A 75 23.16 3.89 -11.16
C ARG A 75 23.68 2.48 -11.06
N TYR A 76 24.30 2.01 -12.12
CA TYR A 76 24.95 0.71 -12.15
C TYR A 76 26.45 0.90 -12.30
N HIS A 77 27.23 0.27 -11.42
CA HIS A 77 28.68 0.35 -11.45
C HIS A 77 29.27 -1.00 -11.85
N SER A 78 29.43 -1.21 -13.16
CA SER A 78 29.84 -2.49 -13.76
C SER A 78 31.11 -3.08 -13.14
N GLY A 79 32.10 -2.25 -12.82
CA GLY A 79 33.37 -2.70 -12.21
C GLY A 79 33.24 -3.32 -10.81
N THR A 80 32.22 -2.93 -10.04
CA THR A 80 31.95 -3.50 -8.70
C THR A 80 30.71 -4.40 -8.68
N GLY A 81 29.93 -4.41 -9.77
CA GLY A 81 28.61 -5.02 -9.82
C GLY A 81 27.65 -4.43 -8.78
N SER A 82 27.81 -3.17 -8.38
CA SER A 82 26.88 -2.50 -7.47
C SER A 82 25.79 -1.77 -8.23
N LEU A 83 24.60 -1.72 -7.64
CA LEU A 83 23.46 -0.96 -8.14
C LEU A 83 22.96 -0.03 -7.05
N SER A 84 22.80 1.25 -7.34
CA SER A 84 22.15 2.21 -6.44
C SER A 84 20.93 2.85 -7.08
N THR A 85 19.90 3.10 -6.29
CA THR A 85 18.69 3.80 -6.73
C THR A 85 18.06 4.55 -5.57
N PHE A 86 17.38 5.65 -5.85
CA PHE A 86 16.65 6.41 -4.84
C PHE A 86 15.19 6.01 -4.86
N ILE A 87 14.65 5.71 -3.69
CA ILE A 87 13.21 5.53 -3.51
C ILE A 87 12.62 6.77 -2.85
N TRP A 88 11.39 7.09 -3.21
CA TRP A 88 10.65 8.23 -2.70
C TRP A 88 9.21 7.83 -2.40
N ASN A 89 8.72 8.19 -1.22
CA ASN A 89 7.30 8.08 -0.91
C ASN A 89 6.54 9.29 -1.48
N SER A 90 5.94 9.07 -2.64
CA SER A 90 5.06 10.03 -3.34
C SER A 90 3.61 9.99 -2.83
N GLY A 91 3.29 9.08 -1.91
CA GLY A 91 1.97 8.96 -1.30
C GLY A 91 1.75 9.94 -0.15
N ARG A 92 0.51 10.02 0.32
CA ARG A 92 0.06 10.96 1.37
C ARG A 92 0.14 10.42 2.79
N GLY A 93 0.74 9.25 2.97
CA GLY A 93 0.87 8.58 4.26
C GLY A 93 2.23 7.91 4.37
N PRO A 94 2.69 7.62 5.60
CA PRO A 94 3.98 6.97 5.79
C PRO A 94 3.93 5.53 5.30
N ALA A 95 4.98 5.11 4.60
CA ALA A 95 5.23 3.72 4.26
C ALA A 95 5.97 3.06 5.43
N LEU A 96 5.37 2.06 6.07
CA LEU A 96 5.91 1.33 7.21
C LEU A 96 6.50 -0.01 6.77
N HIS A 97 7.47 -0.51 7.54
CA HIS A 97 8.15 -1.77 7.29
C HIS A 97 8.68 -1.91 5.85
N VAL A 98 9.24 -0.83 5.30
CA VAL A 98 9.74 -0.80 3.93
C VAL A 98 10.89 -1.81 3.80
N ARG A 99 10.72 -2.77 2.90
CA ARG A 99 11.69 -3.80 2.55
C ARG A 99 11.93 -3.73 1.05
N ALA A 100 13.19 -3.82 0.65
CA ALA A 100 13.55 -3.84 -0.75
C ALA A 100 14.39 -5.08 -1.06
N GLN A 101 14.17 -5.67 -2.22
CA GLN A 101 14.87 -6.83 -2.73
C GLN A 101 15.08 -6.69 -4.22
N LEU A 102 16.24 -7.13 -4.71
CA LEU A 102 16.58 -7.12 -6.13
C LEU A 102 16.70 -8.56 -6.63
N GLU A 103 15.76 -8.97 -7.46
CA GLU A 103 15.82 -10.23 -8.20
C GLU A 103 16.53 -10.02 -9.52
N ARG A 104 17.37 -10.97 -9.92
CA ARG A 104 18.26 -10.85 -11.07
C ARG A 104 17.98 -11.97 -12.04
N ALA A 105 17.86 -11.64 -13.32
CA ALA A 105 17.64 -12.66 -14.35
C ALA A 105 18.76 -13.71 -14.32
N GLY A 106 18.36 -14.99 -14.36
CA GLY A 106 19.30 -16.12 -14.44
C GLY A 106 20.12 -16.39 -13.17
N HIS A 107 19.76 -15.79 -12.03
CA HIS A 107 20.45 -16.01 -10.76
C HIS A 107 19.48 -16.47 -9.68
N ASP A 108 19.87 -17.48 -8.91
CA ASP A 108 19.10 -17.94 -7.76
C ASP A 108 19.25 -16.95 -6.59
N GLY A 109 18.11 -16.45 -6.10
CA GLY A 109 18.02 -15.66 -4.89
C GLY A 109 18.02 -14.15 -5.08
N ALA A 110 17.21 -13.48 -4.27
CA ALA A 110 17.12 -12.04 -4.20
C ALA A 110 18.30 -11.43 -3.40
N VAL A 111 18.76 -10.26 -3.84
CA VAL A 111 19.78 -9.47 -3.15
C VAL A 111 19.10 -8.37 -2.35
N SER A 112 19.39 -8.27 -1.06
CA SER A 112 18.92 -7.15 -0.23
C SER A 112 19.90 -5.98 -0.33
N PRO A 113 19.43 -4.73 -0.19
CA PRO A 113 20.34 -3.60 -0.10
C PRO A 113 21.12 -3.67 1.23
N TRP A 114 22.22 -2.93 1.31
CA TRP A 114 23.04 -2.82 2.53
C TRP A 114 22.18 -2.47 3.75
N ASP A 115 21.32 -1.45 3.63
CA ASP A 115 20.28 -1.12 4.60
C ASP A 115 18.95 -1.77 4.24
N TRP A 116 18.86 -3.08 4.54
CA TRP A 116 17.74 -3.95 4.19
C TRP A 116 16.38 -3.55 4.79
N SER A 117 16.36 -2.79 5.89
CA SER A 117 15.14 -2.32 6.56
C SER A 117 15.24 -0.84 6.87
N LEU A 118 14.58 -0.03 6.05
CA LEU A 118 14.49 1.41 6.27
C LEU A 118 13.52 1.78 7.41
N GLY A 119 12.78 0.80 7.93
CA GLY A 119 11.80 1.00 9.00
C GLY A 119 10.58 1.73 8.46
N ALA A 120 10.63 3.05 8.36
CA ALA A 120 9.54 3.88 7.87
C ALA A 120 10.05 4.96 6.91
N LEU A 121 9.25 5.26 5.89
CA LEU A 121 9.47 6.34 4.93
C LEU A 121 8.26 7.28 4.97
N GLY A 122 8.43 8.48 5.54
CA GLY A 122 7.40 9.50 5.64
C GLY A 122 6.96 10.02 4.27
N GLU A 123 5.88 10.81 4.24
CA GLU A 123 5.45 11.49 3.01
C GLU A 123 6.57 12.43 2.53
N GLY A 124 6.96 12.31 1.26
CA GLY A 124 8.01 13.17 0.69
C GLY A 124 9.44 12.69 0.94
N ASP A 125 9.64 11.74 1.86
CA ASP A 125 10.97 11.23 2.21
C ASP A 125 11.60 10.47 1.05
N VAL A 126 12.91 10.69 0.87
CA VAL A 126 13.73 10.04 -0.15
C VAL A 126 14.82 9.26 0.56
N ASN A 127 15.09 8.04 0.11
CA ASN A 127 16.21 7.26 0.62
C ASN A 127 16.95 6.53 -0.50
N GLU A 128 18.26 6.36 -0.34
CA GLU A 128 19.07 5.60 -1.27
C GLU A 128 19.09 4.12 -0.88
N LEU A 129 18.90 3.26 -1.88
CA LEU A 129 19.12 1.82 -1.77
C LEU A 129 20.40 1.48 -2.51
N VAL A 130 21.33 0.82 -1.82
CA VAL A 130 22.60 0.35 -2.41
C VAL A 130 22.65 -1.17 -2.32
N PHE A 131 22.72 -1.82 -3.48
CA PHE A 131 22.80 -3.26 -3.62
C PHE A 131 24.21 -3.65 -4.04
N GLU A 132 24.93 -4.34 -3.16
CA GLU A 132 26.22 -4.96 -3.50
C GLU A 132 25.99 -6.27 -4.24
N LYS A 133 26.91 -6.64 -5.15
CA LYS A 133 26.83 -7.90 -5.91
C LYS A 133 25.54 -8.02 -6.74
N ALA A 134 24.97 -6.90 -7.14
CA ALA A 134 23.83 -6.75 -8.03
C ALA A 134 24.18 -6.97 -9.50
N HIS A 135 25.08 -7.91 -9.83
CA HIS A 135 25.42 -8.19 -11.23
C HIS A 135 24.25 -8.90 -11.93
N PHE A 136 23.81 -8.36 -13.08
CA PHE A 136 22.80 -8.96 -13.96
C PHE A 136 23.14 -8.70 -15.44
N GLU A 137 22.75 -9.61 -16.31
CA GLU A 137 23.11 -9.57 -17.74
C GLU A 137 22.17 -8.70 -18.57
N GLN A 138 20.86 -8.92 -18.46
CA GLN A 138 19.85 -8.26 -19.29
C GLN A 138 18.90 -7.40 -18.47
N TRP A 139 18.32 -7.98 -17.43
CA TRP A 139 17.36 -7.29 -16.58
C TRP A 139 17.43 -7.77 -15.13
N ALA A 140 16.94 -6.92 -14.25
CA ALA A 140 16.70 -7.20 -12.84
C ALA A 140 15.35 -6.60 -12.44
N GLN A 141 14.74 -7.10 -11.37
CA GLN A 141 13.51 -6.57 -10.83
C GLN A 141 13.71 -6.15 -9.38
N LEU A 142 13.47 -4.87 -9.11
CA LEU A 142 13.44 -4.31 -7.77
C LEU A 142 12.03 -4.45 -7.21
N LEU A 143 11.90 -5.18 -6.12
CA LEU A 143 10.67 -5.38 -5.37
C LEU A 143 10.74 -4.58 -4.08
N ILE A 144 9.72 -3.75 -3.83
CA ILE A 144 9.62 -2.92 -2.63
C ILE A 144 8.29 -3.22 -1.94
N ASP A 145 8.34 -3.89 -0.81
CA ASP A 145 7.18 -4.16 0.03
C ASP A 145 7.08 -3.15 1.18
N TYR A 146 5.87 -2.67 1.45
CA TYR A 146 5.61 -1.73 2.54
C TYR A 146 4.17 -1.86 3.06
N ARG A 147 3.87 -1.21 4.18
CA ARG A 147 2.55 -1.17 4.79
C ARG A 147 2.07 0.24 5.04
N ASP A 148 0.77 0.45 5.00
CA ASP A 148 0.15 1.69 5.46
C ASP A 148 -0.03 1.71 7.00
N LEU A 149 -0.49 2.84 7.54
CA LEU A 149 -0.85 2.98 8.97
C LEU A 149 -1.97 2.02 9.41
N GLY A 150 -2.80 1.56 8.46
CA GLY A 150 -3.84 0.56 8.68
C GLY A 150 -3.34 -0.88 8.67
N GLY A 151 -2.04 -1.11 8.45
CA GLY A 151 -1.41 -2.42 8.37
C GLY A 151 -1.64 -3.16 7.05
N ARG A 152 -2.20 -2.51 6.01
CA ARG A 152 -2.41 -3.11 4.69
C ARG A 152 -1.08 -3.20 3.95
N SER A 153 -0.84 -4.33 3.29
CA SER A 153 0.35 -4.52 2.46
C SER A 153 0.21 -3.85 1.10
N HIS A 154 1.30 -3.23 0.67
CA HIS A 154 1.51 -2.68 -0.66
C HIS A 154 2.84 -3.20 -1.18
N SER A 155 2.96 -3.27 -2.51
CA SER A 155 4.21 -3.61 -3.16
C SER A 155 4.41 -2.77 -4.41
N THR A 156 5.65 -2.40 -4.70
CA THR A 156 6.06 -1.77 -5.95
C THR A 156 7.10 -2.66 -6.62
N ALA A 157 6.82 -3.13 -7.83
CA ALA A 157 7.77 -3.89 -8.64
C ALA A 157 8.29 -3.03 -9.79
N ILE A 158 9.60 -2.96 -9.93
CA ILE A 158 10.27 -2.09 -10.92
C ILE A 158 11.22 -2.94 -11.74
N THR A 159 11.00 -2.97 -13.05
CA THR A 159 11.89 -3.67 -13.99
C THR A 159 13.01 -2.73 -14.40
N ILE A 160 14.24 -3.18 -14.17
CA ILE A 160 15.48 -2.49 -14.53
C ILE A 160 16.10 -3.27 -15.69
N VAL A 161 16.33 -2.59 -16.81
CA VAL A 161 16.98 -3.16 -18.00
C VAL A 161 18.35 -2.54 -18.16
N ARG A 162 19.34 -3.38 -18.49
CA ARG A 162 20.68 -2.92 -18.84
C ARG A 162 20.79 -2.77 -20.34
N VAL A 163 21.25 -1.60 -20.79
CA VAL A 163 21.60 -1.34 -22.19
C VAL A 163 23.04 -0.83 -22.17
N ASP A 164 23.96 -1.61 -22.73
CA ASP A 164 25.39 -1.41 -22.62
C ASP A 164 25.86 -1.41 -21.14
N ASP A 165 26.42 -0.30 -20.65
CA ASP A 165 26.86 -0.13 -19.26
C ASP A 165 25.91 0.70 -18.40
N ASP A 166 24.80 1.16 -18.98
CA ASP A 166 23.78 1.93 -18.28
C ASP A 166 22.57 1.08 -17.88
N ALA A 167 21.93 1.44 -16.77
CA ALA A 167 20.72 0.80 -16.29
C ALA A 167 19.54 1.78 -16.34
N TYR A 168 18.42 1.30 -16.88
CA TYR A 168 17.21 2.09 -17.09
C TYR A 168 16.01 1.44 -16.42
N VAL A 169 15.11 2.26 -15.89
CA VAL A 169 13.79 1.81 -15.42
C VAL A 169 12.87 1.68 -16.62
N TYR A 170 12.31 0.48 -16.84
CA TYR A 170 11.44 0.19 -17.98
C TYR A 170 9.96 0.11 -17.59
N ASP A 171 9.64 -0.57 -16.49
CA ASP A 171 8.26 -0.80 -16.04
C ASP A 171 8.17 -0.60 -14.52
N VAL A 172 7.06 -0.01 -14.06
CA VAL A 172 6.77 0.23 -12.64
C VAL A 172 5.33 -0.19 -12.37
N ARG A 173 5.17 -1.23 -11.56
CA ARG A 173 3.86 -1.79 -11.18
C ARG A 173 3.64 -1.62 -9.69
N VAL A 174 2.41 -1.23 -9.33
CA VAL A 174 2.01 -1.03 -7.94
C VAL A 174 0.89 -2.01 -7.62
N PHE A 175 1.07 -2.74 -6.54
CA PHE A 175 0.15 -3.75 -6.05
C PHE A 175 -0.44 -3.33 -4.72
N GLU A 176 -1.77 -3.37 -4.61
CA GLU A 176 -2.49 -3.09 -3.37
C GLU A 176 -3.00 -4.40 -2.74
N ASN A 177 -2.98 -4.45 -1.41
CA ASN A 177 -3.51 -5.55 -0.59
C ASN A 177 -2.81 -6.91 -0.81
N ARG A 178 -1.59 -6.92 -1.36
CA ARG A 178 -0.75 -8.11 -1.48
C ARG A 178 0.72 -7.70 -1.44
N SER A 179 1.56 -8.57 -0.90
CA SER A 179 3.02 -8.48 -1.05
C SER A 179 3.42 -9.25 -2.31
N VAL A 180 4.43 -8.74 -3.01
CA VAL A 180 4.99 -9.40 -4.20
C VAL A 180 6.40 -9.79 -3.82
N THR A 181 6.58 -11.07 -3.51
CA THR A 181 7.82 -11.56 -2.91
C THR A 181 8.77 -12.17 -3.92
N THR A 182 8.31 -12.42 -5.15
CA THR A 182 9.10 -12.97 -6.25
C THR A 182 8.72 -12.33 -7.58
N VAL A 183 9.59 -12.47 -8.58
CA VAL A 183 9.29 -12.13 -9.99
C VAL A 183 8.05 -12.87 -10.48
N ASP A 184 7.89 -14.15 -10.12
CA ASP A 184 6.73 -14.95 -10.54
C ASP A 184 5.41 -14.35 -10.01
N ASP A 185 5.43 -13.69 -8.86
CA ASP A 185 4.28 -12.95 -8.31
C ASP A 185 4.01 -11.63 -9.07
N ALA A 186 5.04 -11.05 -9.70
CA ALA A 186 5.03 -9.74 -10.37
C ALA A 186 4.67 -9.80 -11.86
N VAL A 187 4.79 -10.99 -12.50
CA VAL A 187 4.50 -11.19 -13.93
C VAL A 187 2.99 -11.22 -14.17
N TYR A 188 2.42 -10.04 -14.41
CA TYR A 188 1.20 -9.86 -15.20
C TYR A 188 1.38 -8.66 -16.15
N PRO A 189 1.38 -8.90 -17.47
CA PRO A 189 0.27 -9.63 -18.09
C PRO A 189 0.63 -10.97 -18.74
N GLN A 190 -0.41 -11.77 -18.87
CA GLN A 190 -0.52 -12.93 -19.75
C GLN A 190 0.14 -12.72 -21.11
N GLU A 191 0.59 -13.82 -21.73
CA GLU A 191 0.87 -13.88 -23.16
C GLU A 191 -0.20 -13.10 -23.94
N GLY A 192 0.19 -12.02 -24.65
CA GLY A 192 -0.69 -11.28 -25.56
C GLY A 192 -0.86 -9.78 -25.31
N LEU A 193 -0.29 -9.18 -24.26
CA LEU A 193 -0.31 -7.72 -24.08
C LEU A 193 0.99 -7.10 -24.63
N ARG A 194 0.87 -6.43 -25.78
CA ARG A 194 1.95 -5.66 -26.45
C ARG A 194 2.29 -4.39 -25.66
N ASP A 195 3.54 -3.92 -25.83
CA ASP A 195 4.03 -2.64 -25.34
C ASP A 195 3.06 -1.49 -25.64
N VAL A 196 2.82 -0.67 -24.61
CA VAL A 196 2.20 0.65 -24.78
C VAL A 196 3.27 1.57 -25.34
N ARG A 197 3.09 2.00 -26.59
CA ARG A 197 3.87 3.07 -27.22
C ARG A 197 3.33 4.45 -26.84
#